data_AF-A0A7X5SAP4-F1
#
_entry.id   AF-A0A7X5SAP4-F1
#
_cell.length_a   1.000
_cell.length_b   1.000
_cell.length_c   1.000
_cell.angle_alpha   90.00
_cell.angle_beta   90.00
_cell.angle_gamma   90.00
#
_symmetry.space_group_name_H-M   'P 1'
#
loop_
_entity.id
_entity.type
_entity.pdbx_description
1 polymer ?
#
loop_
_entity_poly.entity_id
_entity_poly.type
_entity_poly.pdbx_seq_one_letter_code
_entity_poly.pdbx_strand_id
1 'polypeptide(L)'
;MRKIVAAVAFLLFASGVACSASTPTVDVSGLSEASMNFDQDGVGPFLHELSSSVSTNLDPDALTNAIDALPVETSGNWEFSANLNGKHERLVVVAFKDDVDAPDLAFYTSPELATKLQRHLESFAQAQGW
;
A
#
# COMPACT_ATOMS: atom_id res chain seq x y z
N MET A 1 8.05 -5.13 -60.11
CA MET A 1 6.58 -5.00 -60.26
C MET A 1 5.91 -5.62 -59.03
N ARG A 2 5.06 -4.84 -58.37
CA ARG A 2 4.27 -5.14 -57.16
C ARG A 2 3.53 -6.48 -57.23
N LYS A 3 3.46 -7.20 -56.10
CA LYS A 3 2.20 -7.71 -55.52
C LYS A 3 2.30 -7.74 -54.00
N ILE A 4 1.49 -6.90 -53.36
CA ILE A 4 1.14 -6.92 -51.93
C ILE A 4 0.01 -7.94 -51.78
N VAL A 5 0.09 -8.83 -50.80
CA VAL A 5 -1.09 -9.53 -50.27
C VAL A 5 -0.99 -9.46 -48.75
N ALA A 6 -1.94 -8.74 -48.16
CA ALA A 6 -2.20 -8.64 -46.74
C ALA A 6 -2.95 -9.88 -46.25
N ALA A 7 -2.65 -10.34 -45.02
CA ALA A 7 -3.48 -11.31 -44.32
C ALA A 7 -3.52 -10.96 -42.82
N VAL A 8 -4.50 -10.11 -42.51
CA VAL A 8 -5.53 -10.24 -41.47
C VAL A 8 -5.10 -10.84 -40.12
N ALA A 9 -5.27 -9.98 -39.10
CA ALA A 9 -5.13 -10.25 -37.68
C ALA A 9 -6.11 -11.31 -37.16
N PHE A 10 -5.63 -12.11 -36.21
CA PHE A 10 -6.47 -12.82 -35.24
C PHE A 10 -5.98 -12.42 -33.85
N LEU A 11 -6.54 -11.33 -33.32
CA LEU A 11 -6.41 -10.98 -31.91
C LEU A 11 -7.35 -11.91 -31.13
N LEU A 12 -6.79 -12.95 -30.53
CA LEU A 12 -7.47 -13.72 -29.49
C LEU A 12 -7.45 -12.89 -28.21
N PHE A 13 -8.55 -12.20 -27.93
CA PHE A 13 -8.81 -11.68 -26.60
C PHE A 13 -9.04 -12.87 -25.67
N ALA A 14 -8.00 -13.27 -24.95
CA ALA A 14 -8.16 -14.11 -23.78
C ALA A 14 -8.75 -13.22 -22.67
N SER A 15 -10.07 -13.23 -22.56
CA SER A 15 -10.78 -12.68 -21.40
C SER A 15 -10.45 -13.55 -20.20
N GLY A 16 -9.32 -13.28 -19.56
CA GLY A 16 -9.02 -13.82 -18.24
C GLY A 16 -10.06 -13.26 -17.29
N VAL A 17 -10.97 -14.13 -16.82
CA VAL A 17 -11.75 -13.85 -15.61
C VAL A 17 -10.71 -13.75 -14.50
N ALA A 18 -10.30 -12.53 -14.16
CA ALA A 18 -9.52 -12.28 -12.97
C ALA A 18 -10.43 -12.67 -11.80
N CYS A 19 -10.26 -13.88 -11.28
CA CYS A 19 -10.72 -14.16 -9.93
C CYS A 19 -10.06 -13.11 -9.04
N SER A 20 -10.87 -12.21 -8.46
CA SER A 20 -10.45 -11.37 -7.34
C SER A 20 -10.08 -12.32 -6.21
N ALA A 21 -8.83 -12.80 -6.22
CA ALA A 21 -8.28 -13.54 -5.12
C ALA A 21 -8.17 -12.53 -3.98
N SER A 22 -9.12 -12.58 -3.04
CA SER A 22 -9.04 -11.81 -1.81
C SER A 22 -7.70 -12.14 -1.15
N THR A 23 -6.88 -11.13 -0.92
CA THR A 23 -5.58 -11.28 -0.26
C THR A 23 -5.80 -11.98 1.09
N PRO A 24 -5.04 -13.05 1.41
CA PRO A 24 -5.23 -13.77 2.66
C PRO A 24 -5.15 -12.80 3.85
N THR A 25 -6.17 -12.83 4.71
CA THR A 25 -6.24 -11.94 5.88
C THR A 25 -5.04 -12.17 6.78
N VAL A 26 -4.24 -11.13 6.99
CA VAL A 26 -3.13 -11.14 7.96
C VAL A 26 -3.71 -11.04 9.37
N ASP A 27 -3.25 -11.92 10.27
CA ASP A 27 -3.66 -11.85 11.67
C ASP A 27 -3.04 -10.62 12.34
N VAL A 28 -3.88 -9.68 12.77
CA VAL A 28 -3.50 -8.46 13.49
C VAL A 28 -3.94 -8.50 14.95
N SER A 29 -4.39 -9.66 15.44
CA SER A 29 -4.83 -9.82 16.82
C SER A 29 -3.72 -9.44 17.80
N GLY A 30 -4.06 -8.61 18.78
CA GLY A 30 -3.11 -8.12 19.79
C GLY A 30 -2.20 -6.98 19.32
N LEU A 31 -2.37 -6.49 18.08
CA LEU A 31 -1.75 -5.26 17.60
C LEU A 31 -2.67 -4.06 17.84
N SER A 32 -2.09 -2.87 17.84
CA SER A 32 -2.81 -1.58 17.81
C SER A 32 -2.73 -0.97 16.42
N GLU A 33 -3.77 -0.23 16.06
CA GLU A 33 -3.92 0.41 14.76
C GLU A 33 -3.57 1.89 14.81
N ALA A 34 -2.95 2.40 13.74
CA ALA A 34 -2.97 3.79 13.33
C ALA A 34 -3.38 3.85 11.86
N SER A 35 -4.29 4.74 11.48
CA SER A 35 -4.87 4.75 10.13
C SER A 35 -5.26 6.15 9.66
N MET A 36 -5.31 6.31 8.33
CA MET A 36 -5.67 7.56 7.65
C MET A 36 -6.03 7.27 6.19
N ASN A 37 -6.92 8.09 5.65
CA ASN A 37 -7.29 8.11 4.24
C ASN A 37 -6.29 9.00 3.48
N PHE A 38 -5.82 8.54 2.32
CA PHE A 38 -4.85 9.25 1.51
C PHE A 38 -5.41 9.59 0.14
N ASP A 39 -4.96 10.70 -0.43
CA ASP A 39 -4.83 10.79 -1.89
C ASP A 39 -3.64 9.92 -2.34
N GLN A 40 -3.77 9.21 -3.46
CA GLN A 40 -2.75 8.28 -3.96
C GLN A 40 -1.36 8.93 -4.12
N ASP A 41 -1.32 10.19 -4.52
CA ASP A 41 -0.09 10.99 -4.66
C ASP A 41 0.62 11.25 -3.32
N GLY A 42 -0.10 11.19 -2.20
CA GLY A 42 0.45 11.38 -0.86
C GLY A 42 0.99 10.10 -0.20
N VAL A 43 0.64 8.92 -0.72
CA VAL A 43 1.10 7.62 -0.17
C VAL A 43 2.63 7.51 -0.22
N GLY A 44 3.23 7.76 -1.39
CA GLY A 44 4.68 7.68 -1.56
C GLY A 44 5.46 8.64 -0.65
N PRO A 45 5.16 9.94 -0.67
CA PRO A 45 5.78 10.91 0.24
C PRO A 45 5.68 10.50 1.71
N PHE A 46 4.53 10.02 2.17
CA PHE A 46 4.37 9.57 3.54
C PHE A 46 5.24 8.35 3.87
N LEU A 47 5.26 7.34 3.00
CA LEU A 47 6.06 6.12 3.22
C LEU A 47 7.57 6.42 3.23
N HIS A 48 8.02 7.35 2.38
CA HIS A 48 9.41 7.84 2.42
C HIS A 48 9.73 8.53 3.74
N GLU A 49 8.90 9.47 4.18
CA GLU A 49 9.07 10.13 5.48
C GLU A 49 9.10 9.11 6.63
N LEU A 50 8.16 8.16 6.62
CA LEU A 50 8.06 7.11 7.62
C LEU A 50 9.34 6.26 7.67
N SER A 51 9.83 5.79 6.52
CA SER A 51 11.04 4.97 6.42
C SER A 51 12.30 5.70 6.92
N SER A 52 12.31 7.04 6.82
CA SER A 52 13.40 7.86 7.35
C SER A 52 13.31 8.10 8.86
N SER A 53 12.11 8.02 9.44
CA SER A 53 11.81 8.36 10.84
C SER A 53 11.67 7.14 11.77
N VAL A 54 11.40 5.98 11.17
CA VAL A 54 11.27 4.69 11.83
C VAL A 54 12.25 3.74 11.15
N SER A 55 13.12 3.10 11.93
CA SER A 55 14.00 2.07 11.38
C SER A 55 13.14 0.85 11.03
N THR A 56 12.85 0.67 9.75
CA THR A 56 12.03 -0.42 9.21
C THR A 56 12.72 -1.04 7.99
N ASN A 57 12.38 -2.29 7.66
CA ASN A 57 12.81 -2.93 6.42
C ASN A 57 11.84 -2.71 5.24
N LEU A 58 10.83 -1.86 5.43
CA LEU A 58 9.94 -1.41 4.36
C LEU A 58 10.72 -0.67 3.27
N ASP A 59 10.43 -1.03 2.02
CA ASP A 59 10.84 -0.29 0.84
C ASP A 59 9.66 0.62 0.43
N PRO A 60 9.81 1.95 0.55
CA PRO A 60 8.71 2.88 0.31
C PRO A 60 8.26 2.85 -1.15
N ASP A 61 9.19 2.80 -2.11
CA ASP A 61 8.85 2.80 -3.54
C ASP A 61 8.15 1.51 -3.94
N ALA A 62 8.63 0.36 -3.45
CA ALA A 62 8.00 -0.93 -3.72
C ALA A 62 6.58 -0.99 -3.15
N LEU A 63 6.37 -0.49 -1.93
CA LEU A 63 5.06 -0.50 -1.29
C LEU A 63 4.09 0.48 -1.97
N THR A 64 4.53 1.69 -2.32
CA THR A 64 3.70 2.65 -3.06
C THR A 64 3.21 2.06 -4.38
N ASN A 65 4.11 1.46 -5.16
CA ASN A 65 3.74 0.82 -6.42
C ASN A 65 2.78 -0.36 -6.21
N ALA A 66 2.94 -1.12 -5.14
CA ALA A 66 2.05 -2.24 -4.82
C ALA A 66 0.64 -1.77 -4.41
N ILE A 67 0.53 -0.67 -3.66
CA ILE A 67 -0.74 -0.05 -3.28
C ILE A 67 -1.43 0.56 -4.51
N ASP A 68 -0.67 1.28 -5.34
CA ASP A 68 -1.21 1.91 -6.56
C ASP A 68 -1.78 0.86 -7.53
N ALA A 69 -1.10 -0.28 -7.65
CA ALA A 69 -1.52 -1.39 -8.51
C ALA A 69 -2.72 -2.20 -7.98
N LEU A 70 -3.23 -1.92 -6.77
CA LEU A 70 -4.43 -2.59 -6.27
C LEU A 70 -5.63 -2.29 -7.18
N PRO A 71 -6.46 -3.29 -7.51
CA PRO A 71 -7.78 -3.02 -8.06
C PRO A 71 -8.62 -2.20 -7.06
N VAL A 72 -9.47 -1.31 -7.58
CA VAL A 72 -10.49 -0.62 -6.76
C VAL A 72 -11.40 -1.65 -6.08
N GLU A 73 -11.89 -1.33 -4.89
CA GLU A 73 -12.66 -2.21 -4.00
C GLU A 73 -11.90 -3.46 -3.53
N THR A 74 -10.57 -3.39 -3.46
CA THR A 74 -9.75 -4.50 -2.94
C THR A 74 -8.75 -4.06 -1.89
N SER A 75 -8.30 -5.04 -1.11
CA SER A 75 -7.29 -4.84 -0.08
C SER A 75 -6.00 -5.56 -0.41
N GLY A 76 -4.88 -4.91 -0.07
CA GLY A 76 -3.57 -5.53 0.03
C GLY A 76 -3.07 -5.49 1.47
N ASN A 77 -2.20 -6.44 1.82
CA ASN A 77 -1.52 -6.42 3.11
C ASN A 77 -0.07 -6.87 2.98
N TRP A 78 0.81 -6.19 3.70
CA TRP A 78 2.25 -6.40 3.69
C TRP A 78 2.79 -6.39 5.12
N GLU A 79 3.78 -7.24 5.38
CA GLU A 79 4.39 -7.35 6.71
C GLU A 79 5.87 -6.99 6.66
N PHE A 80 6.26 -6.17 7.61
CA PHE A 80 7.59 -5.60 7.78
C PHE A 80 8.03 -5.75 9.24
N SER A 81 9.32 -5.53 9.46
CA SER A 81 9.93 -5.42 10.78
C SER A 81 10.37 -3.98 11.01
N ALA A 82 10.03 -3.43 12.17
CA ALA A 82 10.49 -2.14 12.63
C ALA A 82 11.35 -2.29 13.90
N ASN A 83 12.18 -1.29 14.18
CA ASN A 83 12.92 -1.17 15.42
C ASN A 83 12.40 0.01 16.22
N LEU A 84 11.96 -0.26 17.44
CA LEU A 84 11.59 0.76 18.42
C LEU A 84 12.39 0.53 19.69
N ASN A 85 13.21 1.51 20.08
CA ASN A 85 14.02 1.44 21.31
C ASN A 85 14.87 0.15 21.44
N GLY A 86 15.42 -0.33 20.31
CA GLY A 86 16.23 -1.56 20.25
C GLY A 86 15.43 -2.87 20.25
N LYS A 87 14.09 -2.81 20.27
CA LYS A 87 13.20 -3.96 20.14
C LYS A 87 12.72 -4.10 18.70
N HIS A 88 12.78 -5.32 18.17
CA HIS A 88 12.11 -5.68 16.93
C HIS A 88 10.59 -5.72 17.15
N GLU A 89 9.88 -4.89 16.41
CA GLU A 89 8.43 -4.79 16.38
C GLU A 89 7.92 -5.26 15.02
N ARG A 90 6.77 -5.93 15.02
CA ARG A 90 6.05 -6.28 13.80
C ARG A 90 5.32 -5.04 13.28
N LEU A 91 5.39 -4.78 11.97
CA LEU A 91 4.66 -3.71 11.31
C LEU A 91 3.87 -4.31 10.15
N VAL A 92 2.55 -4.33 10.24
CA VAL A 92 1.67 -4.76 9.16
C VAL A 92 1.04 -3.51 8.55
N VAL A 93 1.13 -3.38 7.23
CA VAL A 93 0.43 -2.33 6.47
C VAL A 93 -0.70 -2.99 5.71
N VAL A 94 -1.91 -2.47 5.88
CA VAL A 94 -3.09 -2.85 5.12
C VAL A 94 -3.52 -1.63 4.32
N ALA A 95 -3.75 -1.81 3.03
CA ALA A 95 -4.36 -0.80 2.18
C ALA A 95 -5.71 -1.31 1.70
N PHE A 96 -6.72 -0.44 1.70
CA PHE A 96 -7.97 -0.64 0.99
C PHE A 96 -8.11 0.45 -0.06
N LYS A 97 -8.27 0.06 -1.33
CA LYS A 97 -8.38 1.01 -2.43
C LYS A 97 -9.85 1.31 -2.72
N ASP A 98 -10.40 2.30 -2.00
CA ASP A 98 -11.81 2.71 -2.09
C ASP A 98 -12.13 3.32 -3.47
N ASP A 99 -11.25 4.19 -3.97
CA ASP A 99 -11.28 4.71 -5.34
C ASP A 99 -9.88 4.61 -5.98
N VAL A 100 -9.78 4.86 -7.29
CA VAL A 100 -8.55 4.82 -8.08
C VAL A 100 -7.42 5.66 -7.48
N ASP A 101 -7.78 6.79 -6.86
CA ASP A 101 -6.82 7.76 -6.32
C ASP A 101 -6.97 7.97 -4.80
N ALA A 102 -7.72 7.11 -4.09
CA ALA A 102 -8.02 7.30 -2.67
C ALA A 102 -7.86 6.01 -1.84
N PRO A 103 -6.62 5.57 -1.55
CA PRO A 103 -6.41 4.43 -0.66
C PRO A 103 -6.51 4.82 0.82
N ASP A 104 -7.17 3.97 1.60
CA ASP A 104 -7.12 3.98 3.06
C ASP A 104 -5.97 3.12 3.55
N LEU A 105 -5.08 3.67 4.38
CA LEU A 105 -3.95 2.94 4.95
C LEU A 105 -4.16 2.71 6.44
N ALA A 106 -4.01 1.45 6.86
CA ALA A 106 -3.97 1.04 8.26
C ALA A 106 -2.64 0.37 8.59
N PHE A 107 -2.04 0.80 9.69
CA PHE A 107 -0.77 0.30 10.22
C PHE A 107 -1.04 -0.43 11.54
N TYR A 108 -0.78 -1.72 11.59
CA TYR A 108 -0.91 -2.54 12.79
C TYR A 108 0.46 -2.88 13.36
N THR A 109 0.68 -2.56 14.63
CA THR A 109 1.95 -2.79 15.32
C THR A 109 1.79 -2.74 16.84
N SER A 110 2.88 -2.69 17.61
CA SER A 110 2.81 -2.52 19.06
C SER A 110 2.14 -1.19 19.43
N PRO A 111 1.46 -1.08 20.59
CA PRO A 111 0.76 0.15 20.98
C PRO A 111 1.66 1.41 20.97
N GLU A 112 2.93 1.26 21.36
CA GLU A 112 3.89 2.36 21.38
C GLU A 112 4.24 2.82 19.95
N LEU A 113 4.51 1.87 19.03
CA LEU A 113 4.81 2.23 17.65
C LEU A 113 3.56 2.79 16.95
N ALA A 114 2.38 2.23 17.18
CA ALA A 114 1.13 2.72 16.61
C ALA A 114 0.85 4.17 17.03
N THR A 115 1.05 4.50 18.31
CA THR A 115 0.95 5.90 18.79
C THR A 115 1.96 6.83 18.10
N LYS A 116 3.18 6.34 17.83
CA LYS A 116 4.17 7.11 17.06
C LYS A 116 3.71 7.30 15.61
N LEU A 117 3.22 6.25 14.95
CA LEU A 117 2.71 6.31 13.58
C LEU A 117 1.52 7.26 13.45
N GLN A 118 0.58 7.21 14.40
CA GLN A 118 -0.58 8.12 14.42
C GLN A 118 -0.13 9.59 14.41
N ARG A 119 0.88 9.95 15.22
CA ARG A 119 1.42 11.32 15.21
C ARG A 119 2.12 11.68 13.90
N HIS A 120 2.77 10.73 13.23
CA HIS A 120 3.34 10.97 11.90
C HIS A 120 2.25 11.21 10.85
N LEU A 121 1.18 10.41 10.86
CA LEU A 121 0.02 10.59 9.97
C LEU A 121 -0.59 11.99 10.15
N GLU A 122 -0.85 12.38 11.41
CA GLU A 122 -1.40 13.71 11.74
C GLU A 122 -0.47 14.85 11.31
N SER A 123 0.83 14.71 11.55
CA SER A 123 1.82 15.72 11.17
C SER A 123 1.94 15.85 9.64
N PHE A 124 1.90 14.71 8.93
CA PHE A 124 1.93 14.68 7.47
C PHE A 124 0.69 15.34 6.88
N ALA A 125 -0.50 14.97 7.33
CA ALA A 125 -1.76 15.59 6.88
C ALA A 125 -1.77 17.10 7.12
N GLN A 126 -1.33 17.55 8.31
CA GLN A 126 -1.23 18.97 8.60
C GLN A 126 -0.26 19.69 7.65
N ALA A 127 0.85 19.06 7.26
CA ALA A 127 1.81 19.63 6.32
C ALA A 127 1.26 19.70 4.88
N GLN A 128 0.39 18.77 4.49
CA GLN A 128 -0.29 18.77 3.18
C GLN A 128 -1.54 19.66 3.13
N GLY A 129 -2.06 20.07 4.30
CA GLY A 129 -3.30 20.86 4.39
C GLY A 129 -4.57 20.01 4.26
N TRP A 130 -4.48 18.74 4.65
CA TRP A 130 -5.60 17.79 4.73
C TRP A 130 -6.36 17.91 6.06
#